data_AF-A0A2V6LBC0-F1
#
_entry.id   AF-A0A2V6LBC0-F1
#
_cell.length_a   1.000
_cell.length_b   1.000
_cell.length_c   1.000
_cell.angle_alpha   90.00
_cell.angle_beta   90.00
_cell.angle_gamma   90.00
#
_symmetry.space_group_name_H-M   'P 1'
#
loop_
_entity.id
_entity.type
_entity.pdbx_description
1 polymer ?
#
loop_
_entity_poly.entity_id
_entity_poly.type
_entity_poly.pdbx_seq_one_letter_code
_entity_poly.pdbx_strand_id
1 'polypeptide(L)'
;MKKALLVLLSVVIVGYLAWRWFAPTAAAPTPVQRSNPKPTAAARSTRTKQVAQQGVAKPAPARPVTSQPRLAPEGTFFLLERASLPIESGVIGFAPGTKVTLIGQGASASTVTDGQYQFEVQSSQLTNDLDIAASIAKADYTAQAHLAELTAKGAHEYALQQRDALVASEKEKAQKKTRPRATPRATPKH
;
A
#
# COMPACT_ATOMS: atom_id res chain seq x y z
N MET A 1 -32.72 5.98 -38.43
CA MET A 1 -32.06 6.76 -37.35
C MET A 1 -31.11 5.93 -36.48
N LYS A 2 -31.42 4.67 -36.11
CA LYS A 2 -30.53 3.81 -35.28
C LYS A 2 -29.15 3.49 -35.90
N LYS A 3 -29.04 3.41 -37.23
CA LYS A 3 -27.78 3.09 -37.93
C LYS A 3 -26.75 4.24 -37.87
N ALA A 4 -27.21 5.50 -37.86
CA ALA A 4 -26.34 6.66 -37.75
C ALA A 4 -25.74 6.78 -36.34
N LEU A 5 -26.50 6.41 -35.31
CA LEU A 5 -26.05 6.40 -33.92
C LEU A 5 -24.92 5.38 -33.68
N LEU A 6 -25.01 4.20 -34.30
CA LEU A 6 -23.98 3.16 -34.17
C LEU A 6 -22.66 3.54 -34.86
N VAL A 7 -22.73 4.24 -35.99
CA VAL A 7 -21.53 4.74 -36.70
C VAL A 7 -20.86 5.88 -35.93
N LEU A 8 -21.64 6.74 -35.27
CA LEU A 8 -21.09 7.80 -34.43
C LEU A 8 -20.41 7.22 -33.18
N LEU A 9 -21.01 6.20 -32.56
CA LEU A 9 -20.44 5.53 -31.40
C LEU A 9 -19.10 4.84 -31.72
N SER A 10 -19.00 4.19 -32.89
CA SER A 10 -17.76 3.50 -33.29
C SER A 10 -16.62 4.46 -33.56
N VAL A 11 -16.88 5.62 -34.18
CA VAL A 11 -15.85 6.65 -34.42
C VAL A 11 -15.33 7.23 -33.11
N VAL A 12 -16.18 7.43 -32.11
CA VAL A 12 -15.77 7.93 -30.78
C VAL A 12 -14.90 6.91 -30.05
N ILE A 13 -15.25 5.63 -30.10
CA ILE A 13 -14.48 4.56 -29.43
C ILE A 13 -13.09 4.41 -30.05
N VAL A 14 -13.00 4.41 -31.39
CA VAL A 14 -11.71 4.27 -32.09
C VAL A 14 -10.83 5.51 -31.87
N GLY A 15 -11.41 6.71 -31.89
CA GLY A 15 -10.69 7.95 -31.57
C GLY A 15 -10.14 7.96 -30.14
N TYR A 16 -10.92 7.49 -29.17
CA TYR A 16 -10.50 7.40 -27.77
C TYR A 16 -9.36 6.37 -27.55
N LEU A 17 -9.42 5.23 -28.24
CA LEU A 17 -8.37 4.22 -28.19
C LEU A 17 -7.07 4.69 -28.85
N ALA A 18 -7.16 5.41 -29.97
CA ALA A 18 -6.00 5.99 -30.64
C ALA A 18 -5.31 7.06 -29.78
N TRP A 19 -6.09 7.89 -29.06
CA TRP A 19 -5.53 8.93 -28.20
C TRP A 19 -4.74 8.34 -27.00
N ARG A 20 -5.17 7.20 -26.46
CA ARG A 20 -4.44 6.52 -25.36
C ARG A 20 -3.07 5.97 -25.76
N TRP A 21 -2.85 5.68 -27.04
CA TRP A 21 -1.55 5.23 -27.54
C TRP A 21 -0.58 6.37 -27.85
N PHE A 22 -1.10 7.59 -28.01
CA PHE A 22 -0.32 8.76 -28.43
C PHE A 22 -0.10 9.80 -27.32
N ALA A 23 -0.58 9.54 -26.09
CA ALA A 23 -0.35 10.44 -24.97
C ALA A 23 1.15 10.45 -24.59
N PRO A 24 1.82 11.62 -24.65
CA PRO A 24 3.23 11.73 -24.31
C PRO A 24 3.44 11.38 -22.83
N THR A 25 4.34 10.43 -22.57
CA THR A 25 4.82 10.11 -21.22
C THR A 25 5.33 11.38 -20.56
N ALA A 26 4.66 11.83 -19.50
CA ALA A 26 5.16 12.89 -18.64
C ALA A 26 6.55 12.50 -18.12
N ALA A 27 7.53 13.37 -18.37
CA ALA A 27 8.92 13.16 -18.01
C ALA A 27 9.05 12.87 -16.51
N ALA A 28 9.84 11.84 -16.18
CA ALA A 28 10.16 11.49 -14.81
C ALA A 28 10.86 12.67 -14.09
N PRO A 29 10.45 13.04 -12.86
CA PRO A 29 11.17 14.04 -12.09
C PRO A 29 12.54 13.48 -11.68
N THR A 30 13.58 14.27 -11.96
CA THR A 30 14.96 14.04 -11.56
C THR A 30 15.10 13.96 -10.03
N PRO A 31 15.87 13.01 -9.48
CA PRO A 31 16.15 12.96 -8.05
C PRO A 31 17.02 14.17 -7.67
N VAL A 32 16.47 15.07 -6.84
CA VAL A 32 17.20 16.18 -6.24
C VAL A 32 18.13 15.61 -5.18
N GLN A 33 19.42 15.62 -5.49
CA GLN A 33 20.52 15.23 -4.60
C GLN A 33 20.66 16.26 -3.47
N ARG A 34 20.15 15.91 -2.28
CA ARG A 34 20.31 16.71 -1.05
C ARG A 34 21.76 16.60 -0.57
N SER A 35 22.47 17.72 -0.63
CA SER A 35 23.81 17.89 -0.07
C SER A 35 23.78 17.81 1.46
N ASN A 36 24.61 16.92 2.02
CA ASN A 36 24.84 16.79 3.46
C ASN A 36 25.71 17.96 3.97
N PRO A 37 25.35 18.66 5.06
CA PRO A 37 26.32 19.45 5.78
C PRO A 37 27.13 18.56 6.75
N LYS A 38 28.44 18.64 6.53
CA LYS A 38 29.60 18.27 7.35
C LYS A 38 29.37 18.23 8.88
N PRO A 39 29.68 17.12 9.57
CA PRO A 39 29.77 17.10 11.03
C PRO A 39 31.11 17.69 11.48
N THR A 40 31.06 18.80 12.20
CA THR A 40 32.20 19.33 12.96
C THR A 40 32.31 18.61 14.30
N ALA A 41 33.49 18.08 14.58
CA ALA A 41 33.86 17.41 15.82
C ALA A 41 33.97 18.39 17.01
N ALA A 42 33.48 17.96 18.18
CA ALA A 42 33.93 18.38 19.51
C ALA A 42 33.62 17.22 20.48
N ALA A 43 34.63 16.46 20.91
CA ALA A 43 35.44 16.65 22.13
C ALA A 43 34.90 15.88 23.37
N ARG A 44 35.35 14.62 23.46
CA ARG A 44 35.85 13.82 24.61
C ARG A 44 35.61 14.27 26.08
N SER A 45 35.35 13.24 26.92
CA SER A 45 35.64 13.04 28.37
C SER A 45 34.61 13.61 29.38
N THR A 46 34.20 12.95 30.47
CA THR A 46 34.91 12.05 31.41
C THR A 46 34.01 10.99 32.08
N ARG A 47 34.61 9.83 32.33
CA ARG A 47 34.25 8.73 33.23
C ARG A 47 34.54 9.09 34.70
N THR A 48 33.65 8.81 35.67
CA THR A 48 33.91 7.97 36.88
C THR A 48 32.73 7.84 37.86
N LYS A 49 32.42 6.57 38.20
CA LYS A 49 32.05 5.98 39.50
C LYS A 49 31.31 6.82 40.55
N GLN A 50 30.17 6.29 41.01
CA GLN A 50 30.01 6.00 42.45
C GLN A 50 29.01 4.85 42.69
N VAL A 51 29.50 3.82 43.37
CA VAL A 51 28.75 2.70 43.94
C VAL A 51 28.60 2.99 45.44
N ALA A 52 27.37 2.91 45.96
CA ALA A 52 27.01 2.56 47.34
C ALA A 52 25.47 2.54 47.41
N GLN A 53 24.83 1.37 47.36
CA GLN A 53 24.39 0.57 48.52
C GLN A 53 23.13 1.08 49.24
N GLN A 54 22.18 0.14 49.36
CA GLN A 54 21.20 -0.11 50.43
C GLN A 54 19.74 0.26 50.21
N GLY A 55 18.92 -0.77 50.38
CA GLY A 55 17.49 -0.68 50.67
C GLY A 55 16.71 -1.82 50.03
N VAL A 56 16.74 -3.01 50.65
CA VAL A 56 15.70 -4.03 50.44
C VAL A 56 14.39 -3.43 50.95
N ALA A 57 13.64 -2.80 50.05
CA ALA A 57 12.26 -2.42 50.28
C ALA A 57 11.37 -3.43 49.55
N LYS A 58 10.61 -4.18 50.36
CA LYS A 58 9.40 -4.95 50.01
C LYS A 58 8.74 -4.43 48.72
N PRO A 59 8.43 -5.28 47.71
CA PRO A 59 7.76 -4.82 46.51
C PRO A 59 6.35 -4.34 46.88
N ALA A 60 6.21 -3.03 47.07
CA ALA A 60 4.92 -2.37 47.03
C ALA A 60 4.37 -2.59 45.61
N PRO A 61 3.07 -2.93 45.46
CA PRO A 61 2.46 -3.03 44.14
C PRO A 61 2.73 -1.72 43.40
N ALA A 62 3.38 -1.80 42.24
CA ALA A 62 3.57 -0.65 41.38
C ALA A 62 2.18 -0.05 41.11
N ARG A 63 1.92 1.16 41.63
CA ARG A 63 0.72 1.89 41.24
C ARG A 63 0.72 1.95 39.72
N PRO A 64 -0.40 1.64 39.04
CA PRO A 64 -0.48 1.87 37.61
C PRO A 64 -0.25 3.35 37.37
N VAL A 65 0.88 3.69 36.75
CA VAL A 65 1.09 5.01 36.18
C VAL A 65 0.04 5.16 35.09
N THR A 66 -1.01 5.92 35.38
CA THR A 66 -1.97 6.32 34.34
C THR A 66 -1.16 7.14 33.33
N SER A 67 -0.82 6.55 32.20
CA SER A 67 -0.16 7.26 31.10
C SER A 67 -1.11 8.36 30.65
N GLN A 68 -0.75 9.61 30.92
CA GLN A 68 -1.50 10.74 30.38
C GLN A 68 -1.46 10.66 28.84
N PRO A 69 -2.60 10.86 28.16
CA PRO A 69 -2.66 10.90 26.70
C PRO A 69 -1.62 11.86 26.16
N ARG A 70 -0.79 11.39 25.22
CA ARG A 70 0.17 12.26 24.53
C ARG A 70 -0.55 13.00 23.42
N LEU A 71 -0.94 14.22 23.70
CA LEU A 71 -1.64 15.07 22.73
C LEU A 71 -0.67 15.67 21.71
N ALA A 72 -1.16 15.82 20.49
CA ALA A 72 -0.47 16.49 19.40
C ALA A 72 -0.56 18.01 19.55
N PRO A 73 0.35 18.78 18.92
CA PRO A 73 0.24 20.23 18.90
C PRO A 73 -1.11 20.70 18.37
N GLU A 74 -1.55 21.87 18.82
CA GLU A 74 -2.81 22.46 18.38
C GLU A 74 -2.90 22.56 16.86
N GLY A 75 -4.08 22.27 16.32
CA GLY A 75 -4.33 22.21 14.87
C GLY A 75 -3.75 20.98 14.17
N THR A 76 -3.02 20.11 14.87
CA THR A 76 -2.55 18.82 14.34
C THR A 76 -3.48 17.70 14.75
N PHE A 77 -3.93 16.93 13.77
CA PHE A 77 -4.79 15.77 13.97
C PHE A 77 -4.26 14.58 13.17
N PHE A 78 -4.77 13.41 13.49
CA PHE A 78 -4.44 12.16 12.82
C PHE A 78 -5.74 11.48 12.40
N LEU A 79 -5.73 10.92 11.20
CA LEU A 79 -6.86 10.14 10.70
C LEU A 79 -6.99 8.82 11.48
N LEU A 80 -8.18 8.50 11.94
CA LEU A 80 -8.50 7.21 12.56
C LEU A 80 -8.88 6.15 11.52
N GLU A 81 -9.37 6.59 10.37
CA GLU A 81 -9.86 5.75 9.29
C GLU A 81 -9.19 6.14 7.98
N ARG A 82 -9.32 5.26 6.98
CA ARG A 82 -8.84 5.55 5.63
C ARG A 82 -9.75 6.60 4.99
N ALA A 83 -9.17 7.70 4.53
CA ALA A 83 -9.88 8.70 3.73
C ALA A 83 -9.51 8.54 2.24
N SER A 84 -10.43 8.90 1.36
CA SER A 84 -10.20 8.94 -0.07
C SER A 84 -10.60 10.28 -0.66
N LEU A 85 -9.76 10.82 -1.52
CA LEU A 85 -10.01 12.05 -2.26
C LEU A 85 -10.02 11.74 -3.76
N PRO A 86 -11.18 11.81 -4.43
CA PRO A 86 -11.23 11.73 -5.88
C PRO A 86 -10.60 13.00 -6.48
N ILE A 87 -9.71 12.80 -7.46
CA ILE A 87 -9.08 13.84 -8.26
C ILE A 87 -9.26 13.51 -9.75
N GLU A 88 -8.93 14.45 -10.64
CA GLU A 88 -9.10 14.25 -12.08
C GLU A 88 -8.33 13.03 -12.63
N SER A 89 -7.14 12.75 -12.08
CA SER A 89 -6.30 11.63 -12.51
C SER A 89 -6.58 10.29 -11.80
N GLY A 90 -7.49 10.23 -10.82
CA GLY A 90 -7.74 9.03 -10.04
C GLY A 90 -8.21 9.28 -8.61
N VAL A 91 -7.83 8.40 -7.69
CA VAL A 91 -8.20 8.50 -6.27
C VAL A 91 -6.94 8.48 -5.42
N ILE A 92 -6.80 9.48 -4.54
CA ILE A 92 -5.77 9.49 -3.52
C ILE A 92 -6.33 8.86 -2.25
N GLY A 93 -5.62 7.88 -1.70
CA GLY A 93 -5.97 7.27 -0.41
C GLY A 93 -5.03 7.76 0.69
N PHE A 94 -5.60 8.20 1.80
CA PHE A 94 -4.86 8.56 3.01
C PHE A 94 -4.99 7.43 4.02
N ALA A 95 -3.86 6.89 4.47
CA ALA A 95 -3.84 5.78 5.42
C ALA A 95 -4.30 6.24 6.81
N PRO A 96 -4.91 5.36 7.62
CA PRO A 96 -5.07 5.59 9.05
C PRO A 96 -3.75 5.96 9.72
N GLY A 97 -3.80 6.90 10.67
CA GLY A 97 -2.64 7.48 11.34
C GLY A 97 -1.90 8.55 10.54
N THR A 98 -2.40 8.94 9.35
CA THR A 98 -1.83 10.05 8.60
C THR A 98 -2.05 11.36 9.36
N LYS A 99 -0.97 12.15 9.50
CA LYS A 99 -1.01 13.48 10.10
C LYS A 99 -1.68 14.46 9.14
N VAL A 100 -2.64 15.22 9.65
CA VAL A 100 -3.32 16.29 8.93
C VAL A 100 -3.40 17.54 9.79
N THR A 101 -3.48 18.70 9.13
CA THR A 101 -3.66 20.00 9.77
C THR A 101 -5.09 20.46 9.56
N LEU A 102 -5.74 20.88 10.64
CA LEU A 102 -7.09 21.43 10.60
C LEU A 102 -7.07 22.82 9.98
N ILE A 103 -7.87 23.05 8.95
CA ILE A 103 -8.03 24.35 8.29
C ILE A 103 -9.35 25.00 8.70
N GLY A 104 -10.42 24.20 8.78
CA GLY A 104 -11.74 24.68 9.12
C GLY A 104 -12.50 23.64 9.92
N GLN A 105 -13.19 24.08 10.96
CA GLN A 105 -14.02 23.21 11.80
C GLN A 105 -15.49 23.50 11.55
N GLY A 106 -16.20 22.52 11.00
CA GLY A 106 -17.65 22.53 10.88
C GLY A 106 -18.33 21.75 12.00
N ALA A 107 -19.66 21.78 12.02
CA ALA A 107 -20.46 21.09 13.05
C ALA A 107 -20.35 19.55 12.97
N SER A 108 -20.31 19.00 11.75
CA SER A 108 -20.27 17.54 11.53
C SER A 108 -18.98 17.07 10.89
N ALA A 109 -18.33 17.95 10.13
CA ALA A 109 -17.15 17.64 9.36
C ALA A 109 -16.15 18.78 9.43
N SER A 110 -14.89 18.42 9.31
CA SER A 110 -13.74 19.29 9.41
C SER A 110 -12.97 19.27 8.10
N THR A 111 -12.59 20.45 7.64
CA THR A 111 -11.72 20.61 6.48
C THR A 111 -10.27 20.52 6.94
N VAL A 112 -9.54 19.55 6.41
CA VAL A 112 -8.16 19.25 6.79
C VAL A 112 -7.24 19.30 5.56
N THR A 113 -5.93 19.37 5.80
CA THR A 113 -4.90 19.24 4.77
C THR A 113 -3.74 18.37 5.22
N ASP A 114 -3.13 17.66 4.28
CA ASP A 114 -1.83 16.99 4.47
C ASP A 114 -0.63 17.87 4.05
N GLY A 115 -0.90 19.11 3.63
CA GLY A 115 0.06 20.07 3.06
C GLY A 115 0.10 20.08 1.53
N GLN A 116 -0.54 19.12 0.86
CA GLN A 116 -0.65 19.08 -0.61
C GLN A 116 -2.11 19.18 -1.07
N TYR A 117 -3.00 18.48 -0.38
CA TYR A 117 -4.41 18.39 -0.71
C TYR A 117 -5.26 18.87 0.47
N GLN A 118 -6.42 19.46 0.15
CA GLN A 118 -7.43 19.81 1.12
C GLN A 118 -8.65 18.92 0.90
N PHE A 119 -9.19 18.38 1.98
CA PHE A 119 -10.36 17.51 1.92
C PHE A 119 -11.17 17.59 3.22
N GLU A 120 -12.41 17.15 3.14
CA GLU A 120 -13.35 17.15 4.25
C GLU A 120 -13.44 15.76 4.86
N VAL A 121 -13.38 15.68 6.19
CA VAL A 121 -13.49 14.44 6.97
C VAL A 121 -14.43 14.63 8.13
N GLN A 122 -15.08 13.55 8.58
CA GLN A 122 -15.92 13.64 9.77
C GLN A 122 -15.06 13.94 10.99
N SER A 123 -15.54 14.77 11.90
CA SER A 123 -14.79 15.11 13.12
C SER A 123 -14.55 13.88 14.02
N SER A 124 -15.39 12.84 13.92
CA SER A 124 -15.22 11.54 14.57
C SER A 124 -14.05 10.72 14.02
N GLN A 125 -13.56 11.03 12.81
CA GLN A 125 -12.44 10.35 12.17
C GLN A 125 -11.10 11.00 12.48
N LEU A 126 -11.08 12.04 13.31
CA LEU A 126 -9.88 12.76 13.70
C LEU A 126 -9.58 12.53 15.17
N THR A 127 -8.31 12.29 15.48
CA THR A 127 -7.81 12.31 16.86
C THR A 127 -6.63 13.25 16.98
N ASN A 128 -6.52 13.91 18.13
CA ASN A 128 -5.31 14.63 18.52
C ASN A 128 -4.38 13.74 19.39
N ASP A 129 -4.86 12.57 19.83
CA ASP A 129 -4.10 11.64 20.65
C ASP A 129 -3.08 10.85 19.81
N LEU A 130 -1.79 11.04 20.10
CA LEU A 130 -0.67 10.40 19.42
C LEU A 130 -0.59 8.90 19.69
N ASP A 131 -1.00 8.45 20.87
CA ASP A 131 -0.97 7.04 21.24
C ASP A 131 -2.05 6.26 20.47
N ILE A 132 -3.25 6.85 20.36
CA ILE A 132 -4.32 6.31 19.52
C ILE A 132 -3.88 6.30 18.06
N ALA A 133 -3.37 7.42 17.53
CA ALA A 133 -2.92 7.52 16.15
C ALA A 133 -1.85 6.46 15.80
N ALA A 134 -0.85 6.29 16.67
CA ALA A 134 0.21 5.30 16.49
C ALA A 134 -0.34 3.87 16.54
N SER A 135 -1.28 3.58 17.43
CA SER A 135 -1.90 2.25 17.53
C SER A 135 -2.66 1.88 16.27
N ILE A 136 -3.41 2.83 15.71
CA ILE A 136 -4.21 2.67 14.49
C ILE A 136 -3.31 2.49 13.26
N ALA A 137 -2.28 3.34 13.12
CA ALA A 137 -1.30 3.22 12.05
C ALA A 137 -0.63 1.84 12.05
N LYS A 138 -0.23 1.36 13.23
CA LYS A 138 0.37 0.04 13.40
C LYS A 138 -0.61 -1.07 13.03
N ALA A 139 -1.85 -0.98 13.50
CA ALA A 139 -2.88 -1.97 13.19
C ALA A 139 -3.12 -2.10 11.68
N ASP A 140 -3.30 -0.99 10.98
CA ASP A 140 -3.48 -0.96 9.52
C ASP A 140 -2.27 -1.55 8.78
N TYR A 141 -1.04 -1.17 9.17
CA TYR A 141 0.17 -1.72 8.58
C TYR A 141 0.25 -3.25 8.77
N THR A 142 -0.03 -3.74 9.98
CA THR A 142 -0.01 -5.20 10.24
C THR A 142 -1.08 -5.95 9.45
N ALA A 143 -2.27 -5.38 9.30
CA ALA A 143 -3.34 -5.97 8.51
C ALA A 143 -2.95 -6.06 7.03
N GLN A 144 -2.38 -4.98 6.47
CA GLN A 144 -1.91 -4.96 5.09
C GLN A 144 -0.76 -5.93 4.85
N ALA A 145 0.20 -6.00 5.76
CA ALA A 145 1.32 -6.95 5.66
C ALA A 145 0.82 -8.40 5.62
N HIS A 146 -0.15 -8.73 6.47
CA HIS A 146 -0.75 -10.07 6.51
C HIS A 146 -1.52 -10.41 5.22
N LEU A 147 -2.31 -9.46 4.69
CA LEU A 147 -3.00 -9.64 3.42
C LEU A 147 -2.01 -9.80 2.25
N ALA A 148 -0.90 -9.05 2.26
CA ALA A 148 0.13 -9.17 1.25
C ALA A 148 0.81 -10.55 1.28
N GLU A 149 1.08 -11.08 2.48
CA GLU A 149 1.66 -12.41 2.65
C GLU A 149 0.74 -13.51 2.11
N LEU A 150 -0.55 -13.48 2.48
CA LEU A 150 -1.53 -14.44 1.98
C LEU A 150 -1.65 -14.39 0.45
N THR A 151 -1.67 -13.18 -0.11
CA THR A 151 -1.73 -12.98 -1.56
C THR A 151 -0.49 -13.54 -2.25
N ALA A 152 0.70 -13.31 -1.70
CA ALA A 152 1.95 -13.82 -2.25
C ALA A 152 2.00 -15.35 -2.25
N LYS A 153 1.52 -16.00 -1.18
CA LYS A 153 1.41 -17.46 -1.12
C LYS A 153 0.48 -18.01 -2.20
N GLY A 154 -0.72 -17.44 -2.33
CA GLY A 154 -1.67 -17.85 -3.37
C GLY A 154 -1.12 -17.66 -4.79
N ALA A 155 -0.44 -16.54 -5.05
CA ALA A 155 0.20 -16.30 -6.35
C ALA A 155 1.29 -17.33 -6.67
N HIS A 156 2.08 -17.71 -5.67
CA HIS A 156 3.13 -18.72 -5.84
C HIS A 156 2.56 -20.11 -6.15
N GLU A 157 1.54 -20.54 -5.40
CA GLU A 157 0.87 -21.83 -5.64
C GLU A 157 0.24 -21.89 -7.04
N TYR A 158 -0.42 -20.82 -7.46
CA TYR A 158 -1.00 -20.73 -8.79
C TYR A 158 0.07 -20.79 -9.90
N ALA A 159 1.20 -20.13 -9.72
CA ALA A 159 2.31 -20.18 -10.67
C ALA A 159 2.91 -21.59 -10.81
N LEU A 160 3.03 -22.33 -9.69
CA LEU A 160 3.46 -23.73 -9.72
C LEU A 160 2.45 -24.60 -10.48
N GLN A 161 1.16 -24.45 -10.20
CA GLN A 161 0.12 -25.21 -10.87
C GLN A 161 0.11 -24.98 -12.39
N GLN A 162 0.29 -23.72 -12.83
CA GLN A 162 0.39 -23.41 -14.25
C GLN A 162 1.60 -24.07 -14.91
N ARG A 163 2.75 -24.04 -14.23
CA ARG A 163 3.99 -24.67 -14.71
C ARG A 163 3.81 -26.18 -14.87
N ASP A 164 3.24 -26.85 -13.88
CA ASP A 164 3.04 -28.30 -13.92
C ASP A 164 2.04 -28.73 -14.99
N ALA A 165 0.97 -27.95 -15.20
CA ALA A 165 0.01 -28.17 -16.28
C ALA A 165 0.67 -28.05 -17.67
N LEU A 166 1.54 -27.06 -17.87
CA LEU A 166 2.29 -26.91 -19.12
C LEU A 166 3.23 -28.10 -19.35
N VAL A 167 4.03 -28.46 -18.33
CA VAL A 167 4.94 -29.61 -18.40
C VAL A 167 4.19 -30.91 -18.68
N ALA A 168 3.03 -31.13 -18.05
CA ALA A 168 2.19 -32.30 -18.31
C ALA A 168 1.69 -32.33 -19.76
N SER A 169 1.22 -31.18 -20.27
CA SER A 169 0.76 -31.05 -21.65
C SER A 169 1.87 -31.29 -22.68
N GLU A 170 3.09 -30.85 -22.40
CA GLU A 170 4.26 -31.09 -23.24
C GLU A 170 4.64 -32.57 -23.26
N LYS A 171 4.61 -33.23 -22.10
CA LYS A 171 4.85 -34.68 -21.97
C LYS A 171 3.82 -35.48 -22.76
N GLU A 172 2.53 -35.11 -22.69
CA GLU A 172 1.47 -35.78 -23.46
C GLU A 172 1.69 -35.62 -24.98
N LYS A 173 2.05 -34.41 -25.43
CA LYS A 173 2.37 -34.13 -26.84
C LYS A 173 3.59 -34.94 -27.31
N ALA A 174 4.62 -35.08 -26.48
CA ALA A 174 5.81 -35.86 -26.80
C ALA A 174 5.51 -37.38 -26.93
N GLN A 175 4.66 -37.92 -26.04
CA GLN A 175 4.23 -39.32 -26.12
C GLN A 175 3.38 -39.62 -27.36
N LYS A 176 2.46 -38.71 -27.73
CA LYS A 176 1.65 -38.86 -28.95
C LYS A 176 2.52 -38.87 -30.21
N LYS A 177 3.61 -38.10 -30.25
CA LYS A 177 4.56 -38.09 -31.39
C LYS A 177 5.42 -39.35 -31.48
N THR A 178 5.74 -39.98 -30.35
CA THR A 178 6.61 -41.18 -30.30
C THR A 178 5.85 -42.49 -30.48
N ARG A 179 4.51 -42.49 -30.44
CA ARG A 179 3.71 -43.68 -30.73
C ARG A 179 3.78 -43.98 -32.24
N PRO A 180 4.32 -45.14 -32.67
CA PRO A 180 4.43 -45.47 -34.08
C PRO A 180 3.04 -45.46 -34.72
N ARG A 181 2.88 -44.70 -35.80
CA ARG A 181 1.69 -44.70 -36.65
C ARG A 181 1.45 -46.13 -37.09
N ALA A 182 0.42 -46.78 -36.57
CA ALA A 182 0.03 -48.12 -36.98
C ALA A 182 -0.20 -48.10 -38.49
N THR A 183 0.70 -48.73 -39.24
CA THR A 183 0.61 -48.87 -40.69
C THR A 183 -0.70 -49.60 -41.01
N PRO A 184 -1.55 -49.11 -41.92
CA PRO A 184 -2.74 -49.84 -42.33
C PRO A 184 -2.28 -51.16 -42.96
N ARG A 185 -2.64 -52.28 -42.33
CA ARG A 185 -2.37 -53.62 -42.82
C ARG A 185 -3.09 -53.77 -44.17
N ALA A 186 -2.31 -53.81 -45.25
CA ALA A 186 -2.83 -54.06 -46.59
C ALA A 186 -3.55 -55.42 -46.61
N THR A 187 -4.83 -55.42 -46.95
CA THR A 187 -5.63 -56.62 -47.19
C THR A 187 -5.18 -57.27 -48.52
N PRO A 188 -4.84 -58.57 -48.54
CA PRO A 188 -4.57 -59.26 -49.79
C PRO A 188 -5.90 -59.49 -50.51
N LYS A 189 -5.99 -59.03 -51.77
CA LYS A 189 -7.09 -59.40 -52.66
C LYS A 189 -6.84 -60.82 -53.16
N HIS A 190 -7.80 -61.71 -52.94
CA HIS A 190 -7.96 -62.96 -53.66
C HIS A 190 -8.78 -62.73 -54.92
#